data_AF-A0A6C0IU02-F1
#
_entry.id   AF-A0A6C0IU02-F1
#
_cell.length_a   1.000
_cell.length_b   1.000
_cell.length_c   1.000
_cell.angle_alpha   90.00
_cell.angle_beta   90.00
_cell.angle_gamma   90.00
#
_symmetry.space_group_name_H-M   'P 1'
#
loop_
_entity.id
_entity.type
_entity.pdbx_description
1 polymer ?
#
loop_
_entity_poly.entity_id
_entity_poly.type
_entity_poly.pdbx_seq_one_letter_code
_entity_poly.pdbx_strand_id
1 'polypeptide(L)'
;MSAKKNNEERPQPSSGILLTMFSALLLIYFIMRFVLADRFGVRNGLLVMPLTVALVVFTFILQINSNVKLSISHCGESQMGPVVGYTVMSNVMYMGILILLLFFFPGFKSPFSNTFGYMVVALQAKSAMNKVLIPMGDNTNSLLKEVYQDKSSFINLLTPNKEGFDGVLEKIAGNGNMLRSDWDSNKGKLWNLVVIKDYIGTACWLVLGMALTISSTFNSILGIENCINSDKYRDKAAGRVKDELRKAKEMKKRGLK
;
A
#
# COMPACT_ATOMS: atom_id res chain seq x y z
N MET A 1 -37.04 -22.46 -23.07
CA MET A 1 -35.60 -22.82 -23.02
C MET A 1 -34.79 -21.56 -23.30
N SER A 2 -33.76 -21.35 -22.48
CA SER A 2 -33.06 -20.08 -22.19
C SER A 2 -32.63 -19.24 -23.42
N ALA A 3 -33.19 -18.04 -23.56
CA ALA A 3 -32.60 -16.98 -24.37
C ALA A 3 -31.56 -16.25 -23.49
N LYS A 4 -30.43 -16.92 -23.23
CA LYS A 4 -29.25 -16.30 -22.63
C LYS A 4 -28.64 -15.40 -23.70
N LYS A 5 -29.12 -14.16 -23.77
CA LYS A 5 -28.67 -13.13 -24.70
C LYS A 5 -27.21 -12.83 -24.37
N ASN A 6 -26.33 -13.08 -25.33
CA ASN A 6 -24.93 -12.63 -25.32
C ASN A 6 -24.92 -11.09 -25.33
N ASN A 7 -25.14 -10.46 -24.18
CA ASN A 7 -24.48 -9.20 -23.90
C ASN A 7 -23.02 -9.59 -23.70
N GLU A 8 -22.20 -9.33 -24.72
CA GLU A 8 -20.75 -9.38 -24.58
C GLU A 8 -20.36 -8.21 -23.66
N GLU A 9 -20.64 -8.37 -22.36
CA GLU A 9 -20.16 -7.45 -21.33
C GLU A 9 -18.66 -7.42 -21.45
N ARG A 10 -18.12 -6.27 -21.86
CA ARG A 10 -16.67 -6.08 -21.86
C ARG A 10 -16.18 -6.33 -20.44
N PRO A 11 -15.14 -7.16 -20.24
CA PRO A 11 -14.67 -7.47 -18.90
C PRO A 11 -14.23 -6.18 -18.21
N GLN A 12 -14.96 -5.80 -17.16
CA GLN A 12 -14.64 -4.65 -16.34
C GLN A 12 -13.42 -4.96 -15.48
N PRO A 13 -12.42 -4.07 -15.41
CA PRO A 13 -11.31 -4.26 -14.48
C PRO A 13 -11.83 -4.23 -13.04
N SER A 14 -11.37 -5.17 -12.21
CA SER A 14 -11.72 -5.20 -10.79
C SER A 14 -10.81 -4.27 -9.99
N SER A 15 -11.40 -3.42 -9.15
CA SER A 15 -10.68 -2.56 -8.20
C SER A 15 -9.84 -3.39 -7.21
N GLY A 16 -10.32 -4.57 -6.80
CA GLY A 16 -9.60 -5.48 -5.93
C GLY A 16 -8.33 -6.07 -6.57
N ILE A 17 -8.36 -6.35 -7.87
CA ILE A 17 -7.17 -6.80 -8.62
C ILE A 17 -6.12 -5.68 -8.64
N LEU A 18 -6.53 -4.45 -8.94
CA LEU A 18 -5.62 -3.31 -8.96
C LEU A 18 -4.98 -3.06 -7.58
N LEU A 19 -5.78 -3.13 -6.50
CA LEU A 19 -5.28 -3.02 -5.14
C LEU A 19 -4.28 -4.14 -4.82
N THR A 20 -4.56 -5.38 -5.23
CA THR A 20 -3.65 -6.52 -5.04
C THR A 20 -2.33 -6.32 -5.78
N MET A 21 -2.38 -5.85 -7.04
CA MET A 21 -1.18 -5.54 -7.82
C MET A 21 -0.35 -4.43 -7.16
N PHE A 22 -1.00 -3.39 -6.64
CA PHE A 22 -0.32 -2.34 -5.88
C PHE A 22 0.33 -2.89 -4.60
N SER A 23 -0.38 -3.70 -3.81
CA SER A 23 0.17 -4.32 -2.61
C SER A 23 1.39 -5.20 -2.91
N ALA A 24 1.39 -5.92 -4.03
CA ALA A 24 2.53 -6.71 -4.48
C ALA A 24 3.73 -5.81 -4.86
N LEU A 25 3.51 -4.74 -5.61
CA LEU A 25 4.56 -3.76 -5.93
C LEU A 25 5.12 -3.09 -4.68
N LEU A 26 4.26 -2.76 -3.72
CA LEU A 26 4.64 -2.15 -2.47
C LEU A 26 5.52 -3.08 -1.62
N LEU A 27 5.18 -4.38 -1.59
CA LEU A 27 6.00 -5.39 -0.94
C LEU A 27 7.39 -5.49 -1.59
N ILE A 28 7.44 -5.55 -2.94
CA ILE A 28 8.70 -5.58 -3.70
C ILE A 28 9.54 -4.34 -3.39
N TYR A 29 8.91 -3.15 -3.37
CA TYR A 29 9.56 -1.90 -3.00
C TYR A 29 10.18 -1.96 -1.60
N PHE A 30 9.45 -2.42 -0.58
CA PHE A 30 9.98 -2.50 0.78
C PHE A 30 11.10 -3.54 0.92
N ILE A 31 11.02 -4.67 0.20
CA ILE A 31 12.11 -5.65 0.15
C ILE A 31 13.36 -5.03 -0.46
N MET A 32 13.24 -4.38 -1.62
CA MET A 32 14.38 -3.72 -2.28
C MET A 32 14.98 -2.63 -1.39
N ARG A 33 14.13 -1.81 -0.76
CA ARG A 33 14.56 -0.74 0.14
C ARG A 33 15.29 -1.28 1.38
N PHE A 34 14.78 -2.37 1.97
CA PHE A 34 15.44 -3.04 3.10
C PHE A 34 16.82 -3.55 2.70
N VAL A 35 16.92 -4.29 1.59
CA VAL A 35 18.17 -4.93 1.16
C VAL A 35 19.21 -3.92 0.68
N LEU A 36 18.80 -2.86 -0.01
CA LEU A 36 19.71 -1.95 -0.70
C LEU A 36 20.00 -0.65 0.06
N ALA A 37 19.10 -0.18 0.93
CA ALA A 37 19.17 1.18 1.46
C ALA A 37 19.05 1.30 2.98
N ASP A 38 18.27 0.47 3.67
CA ASP A 38 17.90 0.72 5.07
C ASP A 38 18.39 -0.34 6.07
N ARG A 39 18.89 -1.50 5.62
CA ARG A 39 19.52 -2.49 6.52
C ARG A 39 20.74 -1.90 7.23
N PHE A 40 20.98 -2.40 8.43
CA PHE A 40 22.17 -2.06 9.20
C PHE A 40 23.44 -2.37 8.41
N GLY A 41 24.38 -1.41 8.36
CA GLY A 41 25.65 -1.52 7.64
C GLY A 41 25.63 -1.18 6.14
N VAL A 42 24.45 -0.98 5.52
CA VAL A 42 24.32 -0.62 4.08
C VAL A 42 23.54 0.68 3.91
N ARG A 43 23.41 1.48 4.98
CA ARG A 43 22.50 2.64 5.00
C ARG A 43 22.86 3.66 3.91
N ASN A 44 22.05 3.73 2.85
CA ASN A 44 22.31 4.58 1.69
C ASN A 44 21.04 5.32 1.27
N GLY A 45 20.90 6.56 1.75
CA GLY A 45 19.75 7.42 1.44
C GLY A 45 19.62 7.75 -0.05
N LEU A 46 20.72 7.72 -0.81
CA LEU A 46 20.71 8.03 -2.25
C LEU A 46 19.85 7.03 -3.05
N LEU A 47 19.82 5.76 -2.63
CA LEU A 47 19.06 4.70 -3.31
C LEU A 47 17.56 4.74 -3.00
N VAL A 48 17.14 5.45 -1.94
CA VAL A 48 15.72 5.54 -1.56
C VAL A 48 14.92 6.34 -2.59
N MET A 49 15.48 7.44 -3.09
CA MET A 49 14.82 8.33 -4.04
C MET A 49 14.44 7.63 -5.36
N PRO A 50 15.37 6.97 -6.10
CA PRO A 50 15.01 6.31 -7.35
C PRO A 50 14.03 5.16 -7.15
N LEU A 51 14.13 4.40 -6.06
CA LEU A 51 13.17 3.33 -5.72
C LEU A 51 11.76 3.88 -5.50
N THR A 52 11.65 5.01 -4.80
CA THR A 52 10.37 5.67 -4.52
C THR A 52 9.75 6.22 -5.80
N VAL A 53 10.55 6.89 -6.65
CA VAL A 53 10.11 7.39 -7.95
C VAL A 53 9.61 6.24 -8.84
N ALA A 54 10.35 5.13 -8.88
CA ALA A 54 9.93 3.94 -9.63
C ALA A 54 8.58 3.40 -9.14
N LEU A 55 8.38 3.26 -7.82
CA LEU A 55 7.10 2.83 -7.26
C LEU A 55 5.93 3.74 -7.69
N VAL A 56 6.12 5.06 -7.61
CA VAL A 56 5.09 6.04 -8.00
C VAL A 56 4.76 5.93 -9.48
N VAL A 57 5.77 5.90 -10.35
CA VAL A 57 5.59 5.81 -11.80
C VAL A 57 4.89 4.51 -12.19
N PHE A 58 5.34 3.35 -11.69
CA PHE A 58 4.70 2.07 -12.00
C PHE A 58 3.25 2.02 -11.50
N THR A 59 3.00 2.52 -10.30
CA THR A 59 1.65 2.59 -9.74
C THR A 59 0.74 3.49 -10.59
N PHE A 60 1.23 4.64 -11.03
CA PHE A 60 0.46 5.56 -11.87
C PHE A 60 0.14 4.95 -13.24
N ILE A 61 1.11 4.28 -13.88
CA ILE A 61 0.90 3.55 -15.15
C ILE A 61 -0.17 2.47 -14.97
N LEU A 62 -0.11 1.68 -13.89
CA LEU A 62 -1.11 0.64 -13.61
C LEU A 62 -2.51 1.22 -13.43
N GLN A 63 -2.63 2.34 -12.71
CA GLN A 63 -3.91 3.03 -12.53
C GLN A 63 -4.47 3.56 -13.85
N ILE A 64 -3.67 4.29 -14.65
CA ILE A 64 -4.12 4.82 -15.95
C ILE A 64 -4.58 3.70 -16.87
N ASN A 65 -3.79 2.62 -17.00
CA ASN A 65 -4.16 1.49 -17.85
C ASN A 65 -5.47 0.83 -17.41
N SER A 66 -5.70 0.70 -16.11
CA SER A 66 -6.93 0.13 -15.56
C SER A 66 -8.13 1.05 -15.72
N ASN A 67 -7.93 2.35 -15.46
CA ASN A 67 -8.96 3.38 -15.55
C ASN A 67 -9.40 3.64 -17.00
N VAL A 68 -8.47 3.56 -17.96
CA VAL A 68 -8.80 3.58 -19.39
C VAL A 68 -9.69 2.39 -19.77
N LYS A 69 -9.32 1.17 -19.34
CA LYS A 69 -10.15 -0.03 -19.60
C LYS A 69 -11.54 0.10 -18.97
N LEU A 70 -11.62 0.65 -17.76
CA LEU A 70 -12.89 0.93 -17.10
C LEU A 70 -13.74 1.91 -17.92
N SER A 71 -13.14 3.00 -18.40
CA SER A 71 -13.84 3.98 -19.23
C SER A 71 -14.34 3.38 -20.54
N ILE A 72 -13.55 2.52 -21.21
CA ILE A 72 -13.97 1.84 -22.44
C ILE A 72 -15.14 0.90 -22.18
N SER A 73 -15.11 0.19 -21.05
CA SER A 73 -16.19 -0.72 -20.67
C SER A 73 -17.50 0.03 -20.40
N HIS A 74 -17.42 1.18 -19.74
CA HIS A 74 -18.58 2.01 -19.40
C HIS A 74 -19.10 2.81 -20.60
N CYS A 75 -18.22 3.57 -21.27
CA CYS A 75 -18.60 4.57 -22.26
C CYS A 75 -18.61 4.09 -23.71
N GLY A 76 -17.98 2.95 -24.03
CA GLY A 76 -17.80 2.57 -25.43
C GLY A 76 -16.39 2.77 -25.94
N GLU A 77 -15.90 3.98 -25.75
CA GLU A 77 -14.57 4.44 -26.11
C GLU A 77 -13.84 5.06 -24.92
N SER A 78 -12.52 5.19 -25.05
CA SER A 78 -11.67 5.74 -24.00
C SER A 78 -11.96 7.21 -23.74
N GLN A 79 -12.24 7.55 -22.48
CA GLN A 79 -12.44 8.93 -22.03
C GLN A 79 -11.14 9.47 -21.42
N MET A 80 -10.08 9.62 -22.23
CA MET A 80 -8.72 9.91 -21.75
C MET A 80 -8.62 11.15 -20.86
N GLY A 81 -9.26 12.25 -21.24
CA GLY A 81 -9.24 13.50 -20.46
C GLY A 81 -9.78 13.32 -19.04
N PRO A 82 -11.05 12.92 -18.88
CA PRO A 82 -11.61 12.60 -17.57
C PRO A 82 -10.84 11.53 -16.81
N VAL A 83 -10.39 10.46 -17.47
CA VAL A 83 -9.62 9.37 -16.84
C VAL A 83 -8.33 9.89 -16.21
N VAL A 84 -7.53 10.67 -16.94
CA VAL A 84 -6.29 11.24 -16.41
C VAL A 84 -6.62 12.23 -15.29
N GLY A 85 -7.61 13.09 -15.49
CA GLY A 85 -8.04 14.08 -14.51
C GLY A 85 -8.44 13.47 -13.16
N TYR A 86 -9.35 12.48 -13.17
CA TYR A 86 -9.77 11.79 -11.96
C TYR A 86 -8.64 10.99 -11.31
N THR A 87 -7.78 10.34 -12.10
CA THR A 87 -6.64 9.61 -11.56
C THR A 87 -5.67 10.54 -10.83
N VAL A 88 -5.27 11.65 -11.46
CA VAL A 88 -4.36 12.62 -10.84
C VAL A 88 -5.00 13.26 -9.61
N MET A 89 -6.26 13.69 -9.72
CA MET A 89 -6.99 14.32 -8.62
C MET A 89 -7.07 13.41 -7.39
N SER A 90 -7.50 12.15 -7.55
CA SER A 90 -7.61 11.20 -6.44
C SER A 90 -6.23 10.85 -5.84
N ASN A 91 -5.16 10.77 -6.65
CA ASN A 91 -3.82 10.53 -6.09
C ASN A 91 -3.33 11.74 -5.28
N VAL A 92 -3.48 12.96 -5.78
CA VAL A 92 -3.09 14.17 -5.04
C VAL A 92 -3.89 14.30 -3.76
N MET A 93 -5.21 14.14 -3.84
CA MET A 93 -6.11 14.33 -2.70
C MET A 93 -5.94 13.26 -1.63
N TYR A 94 -5.86 11.98 -1.96
CA TYR A 94 -5.80 10.92 -0.94
C TYR A 94 -4.37 10.48 -0.64
N MET A 95 -3.58 10.10 -1.65
CA MET A 95 -2.20 9.64 -1.44
C MET A 95 -1.28 10.79 -1.07
N GLY A 96 -1.39 11.95 -1.73
CA GLY A 96 -0.58 13.12 -1.44
C GLY A 96 -0.76 13.61 0.00
N ILE A 97 -2.03 13.79 0.42
CA ILE A 97 -2.34 14.18 1.81
C ILE A 97 -1.86 13.12 2.81
N LEU A 98 -2.09 11.84 2.54
CA LEU A 98 -1.62 10.76 3.43
C LEU A 98 -0.10 10.77 3.57
N ILE A 99 0.65 10.93 2.48
CA ILE A 99 2.12 10.98 2.52
C ILE A 99 2.59 12.18 3.34
N LEU A 100 1.99 13.36 3.15
CA LEU A 100 2.29 14.54 3.95
C LEU A 100 2.01 14.30 5.44
N LEU A 101 0.88 13.67 5.75
CA LEU A 101 0.51 13.33 7.12
C LEU A 101 1.56 12.40 7.75
N LEU A 102 1.96 11.33 7.05
CA LEU A 102 2.98 10.41 7.55
C LEU A 102 4.37 11.04 7.66
N PHE A 103 4.66 12.06 6.87
CA PHE A 103 5.91 12.81 6.92
C PHE A 103 5.97 13.75 8.14
N PHE A 104 4.94 14.59 8.34
CA PHE A 104 4.90 15.54 9.45
C PHE A 104 4.57 14.89 10.79
N PHE A 105 3.77 13.83 10.77
CA PHE A 105 3.36 13.09 11.96
C PHE A 105 3.84 11.64 11.87
N PRO A 106 5.16 11.38 12.04
CA PRO A 106 5.70 10.04 11.94
C PRO A 106 5.12 9.09 13.01
N GLY A 107 4.56 9.61 14.11
CA GLY A 107 3.83 8.82 15.09
C GLY A 107 2.55 8.16 14.55
N PHE A 108 2.01 8.62 13.43
CA PHE A 108 0.75 8.10 12.88
C PHE A 108 0.88 6.67 12.33
N LYS A 109 2.08 6.22 11.97
CA LYS A 109 2.34 4.82 11.59
C LYS A 109 2.42 3.87 12.80
N SER A 110 2.53 4.42 14.02
CA SER A 110 2.73 3.66 15.26
C SER A 110 1.64 2.62 15.55
N PRO A 111 0.33 2.89 15.37
CA PRO A 111 -0.70 1.88 15.68
C PRO A 111 -0.55 0.59 14.87
N PHE A 112 -0.30 0.69 13.56
CA PHE A 112 -0.09 -0.46 12.69
C PHE A 112 1.28 -1.10 12.87
N SER A 113 2.31 -0.28 13.07
CA SER A 113 3.68 -0.76 13.36
C SER A 113 3.71 -1.58 14.66
N ASN A 114 3.11 -1.06 15.74
CA ASN A 114 3.09 -1.69 17.06
C ASN A 114 2.18 -2.92 17.13
N THR A 115 1.15 -2.99 16.28
CA THR A 115 0.22 -4.11 16.25
C THR A 115 0.66 -5.16 15.23
N PHE A 116 0.53 -4.85 13.94
CA PHE A 116 0.83 -5.79 12.85
C PHE A 116 2.33 -5.94 12.64
N GLY A 117 3.09 -4.84 12.72
CA GLY A 117 4.54 -4.89 12.57
C GLY A 117 5.18 -5.75 13.66
N TYR A 118 4.80 -5.52 14.91
CA TYR A 118 5.32 -6.30 16.04
C TYR A 118 4.96 -7.78 15.91
N MET A 119 3.72 -8.10 15.50
CA MET A 119 3.30 -9.48 15.27
C MET A 119 4.22 -10.23 14.30
N VAL A 120 4.69 -9.57 13.23
CA VAL A 120 5.61 -10.17 12.26
C VAL A 120 7.02 -10.39 12.84
N VAL A 121 7.50 -9.49 13.70
CA VAL A 121 8.87 -9.56 14.24
C VAL A 121 8.97 -10.17 15.65
N ALA A 122 7.85 -10.50 16.31
CA ALA A 122 7.79 -10.78 17.75
C ALA A 122 8.83 -11.81 18.24
N LEU A 123 8.95 -12.95 17.54
CA LEU A 123 9.89 -14.02 17.90
C LEU A 123 11.35 -13.55 17.80
N GLN A 124 11.70 -12.87 16.70
CA GLN A 124 13.04 -12.39 16.45
C GLN A 124 13.39 -11.19 17.35
N ALA A 125 12.40 -10.34 17.63
CA ALA A 125 12.53 -9.19 18.52
C ALA A 125 12.87 -9.63 19.94
N LYS A 126 12.19 -10.66 20.47
CA LYS A 126 12.52 -11.23 21.78
C LYS A 126 13.96 -11.70 21.86
N SER A 127 14.45 -12.39 20.81
CA SER A 127 15.83 -12.87 20.75
C SER A 127 16.85 -11.72 20.64
N ALA A 128 16.57 -10.73 19.79
CA ALA A 128 17.44 -9.57 19.60
C ALA A 128 17.53 -8.72 20.87
N MET A 129 16.41 -8.49 21.55
CA MET A 129 16.38 -7.75 22.82
C MET A 129 17.15 -8.46 23.93
N ASN A 130 17.11 -9.79 24.02
CA ASN A 130 17.92 -10.55 24.99
C ASN A 130 19.43 -10.36 24.81
N LYS A 131 19.88 -9.98 23.60
CA LYS A 131 21.29 -9.73 23.30
C LYS A 131 21.71 -8.28 23.54
N VAL A 132 20.74 -7.39 23.68
CA VAL A 132 20.97 -5.95 23.90
C VAL A 132 20.73 -5.58 25.37
N LEU A 133 19.73 -6.18 26.03
CA LEU A 133 19.32 -5.91 27.41
C LEU A 133 19.90 -6.94 28.41
N ILE A 134 20.15 -6.49 29.65
CA ILE A 134 21.01 -7.16 30.65
C ILE A 134 20.49 -8.36 31.48
N PRO A 135 19.75 -9.37 31.02
CA PRO A 135 18.83 -10.12 31.92
C PRO A 135 18.19 -9.37 33.13
N MET A 136 17.01 -9.80 33.60
CA MET A 136 16.46 -9.22 34.82
C MET A 136 17.24 -9.81 36.02
N GLY A 137 17.96 -8.98 36.79
CA GLY A 137 18.57 -9.37 38.06
C GLY A 137 17.66 -9.01 39.24
N ASP A 138 17.69 -9.78 40.33
CA ASP A 138 16.75 -9.67 41.46
C ASP A 138 16.66 -8.25 42.08
N ASN A 139 17.76 -7.47 42.00
CA ASN A 139 17.91 -6.13 42.59
C ASN A 139 17.45 -4.95 41.71
N THR A 140 16.69 -5.19 40.64
CA THR A 140 16.16 -4.11 39.79
C THR A 140 14.89 -3.48 40.35
N ASN A 141 14.81 -2.14 40.29
CA ASN A 141 13.69 -1.32 40.75
C ASN A 141 12.34 -1.79 40.15
N SER A 142 11.26 -1.81 40.94
CA SER A 142 9.95 -2.37 40.53
C SER A 142 9.36 -1.76 39.26
N LEU A 143 9.57 -0.46 39.05
CA LEU A 143 9.13 0.28 37.85
C LEU A 143 9.94 -0.12 36.60
N LEU A 144 11.22 -0.46 36.79
CA LEU A 144 12.08 -1.00 35.74
C LEU A 144 11.76 -2.47 35.46
N LYS A 145 11.33 -3.24 36.47
CA LYS A 145 10.82 -4.62 36.27
C LYS A 145 9.58 -4.62 35.38
N GLU A 146 8.68 -3.66 35.50
CA GLU A 146 7.47 -3.56 34.66
C GLU A 146 7.81 -3.28 33.18
N VAL A 147 8.76 -2.36 32.92
CA VAL A 147 9.29 -2.09 31.56
C VAL A 147 10.04 -3.30 30.98
N TYR A 148 10.69 -4.09 31.83
CA TYR A 148 11.46 -5.28 31.44
C TYR A 148 10.57 -6.51 31.24
N GLN A 149 9.44 -6.59 31.95
CA GLN A 149 8.43 -7.63 31.79
C GLN A 149 7.74 -7.52 30.45
N ASP A 150 7.56 -6.30 29.91
CA ASP A 150 6.94 -6.11 28.61
C ASP A 150 7.92 -5.64 27.52
N LYS A 151 8.71 -6.60 27.04
CA LYS A 151 9.63 -6.43 25.89
C LYS A 151 8.91 -5.92 24.62
N SER A 152 7.61 -6.14 24.49
CA SER A 152 6.83 -5.60 23.36
C SER A 152 6.72 -4.08 23.44
N SER A 153 6.51 -3.54 24.64
CA SER A 153 6.49 -2.10 24.91
C SER A 153 7.82 -1.44 24.58
N PHE A 154 8.96 -2.10 24.86
CA PHE A 154 10.27 -1.55 24.55
C PHE A 154 10.51 -1.34 23.04
N ILE A 155 10.31 -2.38 22.21
CA ILE A 155 10.47 -2.25 20.76
C ILE A 155 9.41 -1.33 20.14
N ASN A 156 8.30 -1.09 20.85
CA ASN A 156 7.27 -0.12 20.48
C ASN A 156 7.67 1.34 20.67
N LEU A 157 8.71 1.62 21.47
CA LEU A 157 9.29 2.95 21.61
C LEU A 157 10.31 3.27 20.50
N LEU A 158 10.86 2.24 19.85
CA LEU A 158 11.92 2.41 18.86
C LEU A 158 11.36 2.79 17.49
N THR A 159 12.00 3.76 16.84
CA THR A 159 11.71 4.16 15.45
C THR A 159 12.99 4.21 14.62
N PRO A 160 12.95 3.96 13.29
CA PRO A 160 14.16 3.82 12.46
C PRO A 160 14.74 5.19 12.05
N ASN A 161 14.98 6.05 13.03
CA ASN A 161 15.67 7.32 12.86
C ASN A 161 16.72 7.46 13.98
N LYS A 162 17.61 8.45 13.86
CA LYS A 162 18.72 8.64 14.80
C LYS A 162 18.21 8.87 16.23
N GLU A 163 17.23 9.73 16.41
CA GLU A 163 16.73 10.12 17.74
C GLU A 163 15.92 9.02 18.44
N GLY A 164 15.14 8.27 17.66
CA GLY A 164 14.22 7.25 18.15
C GLY A 164 14.81 5.84 18.21
N PHE A 165 15.96 5.58 17.60
CA PHE A 165 16.72 4.36 17.83
C PHE A 165 17.94 4.62 18.71
N ASP A 166 18.93 5.35 18.19
CA ASP A 166 20.20 5.59 18.90
C ASP A 166 19.95 6.41 20.16
N GLY A 167 19.16 7.49 20.06
CA GLY A 167 18.84 8.35 21.21
C GLY A 167 18.05 7.64 22.32
N VAL A 168 17.20 6.67 21.99
CA VAL A 168 16.49 5.85 23.00
C VAL A 168 17.46 4.89 23.68
N LEU A 169 18.33 4.22 22.90
CA LEU A 169 19.32 3.31 23.45
C LEU A 169 20.34 4.05 24.34
N GLU A 170 20.84 5.21 23.92
CA GLU A 170 21.77 6.04 24.69
C GLU A 170 21.19 6.50 26.03
N LYS A 171 19.92 6.95 26.05
CA LYS A 171 19.24 7.35 27.30
C LYS A 171 19.13 6.19 28.29
N ILE A 172 18.88 4.98 27.79
CA ILE A 172 18.74 3.78 28.61
C ILE A 172 20.10 3.25 29.07
N ALA A 173 21.15 3.44 28.26
CA ALA A 173 22.52 3.19 28.67
C ALA A 173 22.92 4.12 29.84
N GLY A 174 22.63 5.41 29.72
CA GLY A 174 22.99 6.43 30.70
C GLY A 174 22.22 6.38 32.02
N ASN A 175 20.93 6.03 32.00
CA ASN A 175 20.06 6.12 33.18
C ASN A 175 20.01 4.87 34.08
N GLY A 176 20.77 3.81 33.79
CA GLY A 176 20.72 2.60 34.62
C GLY A 176 21.57 1.42 34.18
N ASN A 177 22.50 1.61 33.23
CA ASN A 177 23.38 0.56 32.71
C ASN A 177 22.62 -0.71 32.29
N MET A 178 21.45 -0.52 31.66
CA MET A 178 20.51 -1.59 31.30
C MET A 178 20.89 -2.32 29.99
N LEU A 179 21.96 -1.89 29.35
CA LEU A 179 22.49 -2.50 28.14
C LEU A 179 23.67 -3.41 28.48
N ARG A 180 23.73 -4.59 27.83
CA ARG A 180 24.88 -5.50 28.00
C ARG A 180 26.14 -4.79 27.51
N SER A 181 27.30 -5.09 28.08
CA SER A 181 28.57 -4.45 27.67
C SER A 181 28.88 -4.60 26.17
N ASP A 182 28.36 -5.64 25.52
CA ASP A 182 28.48 -5.95 24.09
C ASP A 182 27.26 -5.53 23.25
N TRP A 183 26.38 -4.65 23.78
CA TRP A 183 25.13 -4.27 23.12
C TRP A 183 25.35 -3.64 21.74
N ASP A 184 26.41 -2.84 21.60
CA ASP A 184 26.72 -2.10 20.38
C ASP A 184 26.99 -3.03 19.18
N SER A 185 27.61 -4.19 19.46
CA SER A 185 27.85 -5.24 18.47
C SER A 185 26.56 -5.96 18.05
N ASN A 186 25.52 -5.92 18.89
CA ASN A 186 24.25 -6.62 18.67
C ASN A 186 23.11 -5.70 18.20
N LYS A 187 23.27 -4.37 18.28
CA LYS A 187 22.22 -3.39 17.96
C LYS A 187 21.74 -3.47 16.51
N GLY A 188 22.59 -3.92 15.58
CA GLY A 188 22.24 -4.02 14.17
C GLY A 188 21.08 -4.99 13.87
N LYS A 189 20.96 -6.08 14.64
CA LYS A 189 19.82 -7.00 14.53
C LYS A 189 18.53 -6.32 15.00
N LEU A 190 18.61 -5.56 16.09
CA LEU A 190 17.47 -4.82 16.62
C LEU A 190 17.02 -3.72 15.64
N TRP A 191 17.97 -2.98 15.05
CA TRP A 191 17.69 -1.97 14.01
C TRP A 191 16.89 -2.56 12.85
N ASN A 192 17.34 -3.68 12.29
CA ASN A 192 16.67 -4.32 11.16
C ASN A 192 15.21 -4.69 11.48
N LEU A 193 14.93 -5.16 12.70
CA LEU A 193 13.58 -5.49 13.13
C LEU A 193 12.70 -4.24 13.30
N VAL A 194 13.26 -3.16 13.83
CA VAL A 194 12.58 -1.86 13.94
C VAL A 194 12.23 -1.32 12.55
N VAL A 195 13.13 -1.43 11.57
CA VAL A 195 12.86 -1.05 10.17
C VAL A 195 11.72 -1.87 9.57
N ILE A 196 11.74 -3.21 9.71
CA ILE A 196 10.69 -4.09 9.16
C ILE A 196 9.33 -3.75 9.75
N LYS A 197 9.28 -3.58 11.07
CA LYS A 197 8.06 -3.21 11.80
C LYS A 197 7.50 -1.87 11.31
N ASP A 198 8.37 -0.88 11.14
CA ASP A 198 8.02 0.44 10.62
C ASP A 198 7.47 0.38 9.20
N TYR A 199 8.09 -0.41 8.33
CA TYR A 199 7.63 -0.64 6.96
C TYR A 199 6.23 -1.25 6.93
N ILE A 200 5.92 -2.21 7.81
CA ILE A 200 4.58 -2.77 7.89
C ILE A 200 3.58 -1.69 8.27
N GLY A 201 3.91 -0.84 9.25
CA GLY A 201 3.07 0.29 9.63
C GLY A 201 2.81 1.27 8.48
N THR A 202 3.87 1.62 7.73
CA THR A 202 3.73 2.44 6.52
C THR A 202 2.93 1.74 5.42
N ALA A 203 3.16 0.44 5.20
CA ALA A 203 2.48 -0.34 4.18
C ALA A 203 0.97 -0.39 4.43
N CYS A 204 0.54 -0.61 5.67
CA CYS A 204 -0.88 -0.58 6.04
C CYS A 204 -1.54 0.74 5.64
N TRP A 205 -0.91 1.88 5.98
CA TRP A 205 -1.43 3.19 5.60
C TRP A 205 -1.49 3.38 4.09
N LEU A 206 -0.41 3.04 3.37
CA LEU A 206 -0.36 3.22 1.92
C LEU A 206 -1.38 2.33 1.19
N VAL A 207 -1.65 1.11 1.69
CA VAL A 207 -2.70 0.23 1.14
C VAL A 207 -4.09 0.83 1.38
N LEU A 208 -4.36 1.38 2.58
CA LEU A 208 -5.64 2.05 2.86
C LEU A 208 -5.82 3.31 2.00
N GLY A 209 -4.78 4.14 1.88
CA GLY A 209 -4.79 5.30 1.00
C GLY A 209 -5.06 4.92 -0.45
N MET A 210 -4.39 3.88 -0.95
CA MET A 210 -4.58 3.41 -2.32
C MET A 210 -5.98 2.81 -2.53
N ALA A 211 -6.52 2.07 -1.56
CA ALA A 211 -7.88 1.57 -1.64
C ALA A 211 -8.90 2.71 -1.78
N LEU A 212 -8.72 3.79 -1.01
CA LEU A 212 -9.55 4.99 -1.11
C LEU A 212 -9.38 5.71 -2.46
N THR A 213 -8.13 5.87 -2.94
CA THR A 213 -7.83 6.43 -4.26
C THR A 213 -8.52 5.65 -5.37
N ILE A 214 -8.32 4.33 -5.41
CA ILE A 214 -8.91 3.46 -6.44
C ILE A 214 -10.44 3.54 -6.39
N SER A 215 -11.03 3.44 -5.20
CA SER A 215 -12.48 3.51 -5.03
C SER A 215 -13.05 4.85 -5.56
N SER A 216 -12.43 5.97 -5.17
CA SER A 216 -12.83 7.30 -5.63
C SER A 216 -12.70 7.47 -7.14
N THR A 217 -11.59 7.04 -7.73
CA THR A 217 -11.37 7.16 -9.17
C THR A 217 -12.33 6.26 -9.96
N PHE A 218 -12.56 5.02 -9.52
CA PHE A 218 -13.51 4.11 -10.15
C PHE A 218 -14.92 4.69 -10.13
N ASN A 219 -15.36 5.19 -8.98
CA ASN A 219 -16.69 5.80 -8.85
C ASN A 219 -16.82 7.05 -9.73
N SER A 220 -15.78 7.89 -9.80
CA SER A 220 -15.77 9.07 -10.68
C SER A 220 -15.87 8.70 -12.16
N ILE A 221 -15.20 7.63 -12.59
CA ILE A 221 -15.23 7.16 -13.98
C ILE A 221 -16.59 6.54 -14.33
N LEU A 222 -17.15 5.71 -13.44
CA LEU A 222 -18.48 5.12 -13.63
C LEU A 222 -19.59 6.17 -13.55
N GLY A 223 -19.36 7.29 -12.85
CA GLY A 223 -20.24 8.44 -12.80
C GLY A 223 -20.19 9.36 -14.02
N ILE A 224 -19.41 9.03 -15.06
CA ILE A 224 -19.43 9.79 -16.32
C ILE A 224 -20.76 9.51 -17.04
N GLU A 225 -21.63 10.53 -17.09
CA GLU A 225 -22.91 10.46 -17.81
C GLU A 225 -22.77 10.78 -19.30
N ASN A 226 -21.98 11.81 -19.63
CA ASN A 226 -21.81 12.32 -20.98
C ASN A 226 -20.53 11.79 -21.64
N CYS A 227 -20.56 10.53 -22.08
CA CYS A 227 -19.46 9.91 -22.80
C CYS A 227 -19.23 10.60 -24.16
N ILE A 228 -18.01 11.08 -24.41
CA ILE A 228 -17.62 11.67 -25.69
C ILE A 228 -17.15 10.54 -26.60
N ASN A 229 -17.98 10.19 -27.59
CA ASN A 229 -17.71 9.13 -28.55
C ASN A 229 -17.53 9.71 -29.95
N SER A 230 -16.62 9.14 -30.73
CA SER A 230 -16.38 9.46 -32.13
C SER A 230 -17.60 9.12 -32.99
N ASP A 231 -17.84 9.89 -34.06
CA ASP A 231 -18.93 9.61 -34.99
C ASP A 231 -18.82 8.21 -35.62
N LYS A 232 -17.59 7.78 -35.92
CA LYS A 232 -17.29 6.41 -36.38
C LYS A 232 -17.78 5.35 -35.41
N TYR A 233 -17.59 5.55 -34.10
CA TYR A 233 -18.08 4.63 -33.09
C TYR A 233 -19.61 4.65 -32.98
N ARG A 234 -20.21 5.85 -33.03
CA ARG A 234 -21.67 6.03 -32.98
C ARG A 234 -22.35 5.31 -34.15
N ASP A 235 -21.81 5.44 -35.36
CA ASP A 235 -22.31 4.75 -36.55
C ASP A 235 -22.17 3.23 -36.44
N LYS A 236 -21.01 2.75 -35.97
CA LYS A 236 -20.79 1.31 -35.74
C LYS A 236 -21.71 0.74 -34.65
N ALA A 237 -21.98 1.50 -33.60
CA ALA A 237 -22.92 1.11 -32.55
C ALA A 237 -24.36 1.06 -33.09
N ALA A 238 -24.78 2.08 -33.84
CA ALA A 238 -26.10 2.12 -34.48
C ALA A 238 -26.31 0.95 -35.46
N GLY A 239 -25.29 0.60 -36.25
CA GLY A 239 -25.30 -0.57 -37.13
C GLY A 239 -25.50 -1.88 -36.36
N ARG A 240 -24.74 -2.10 -35.27
CA ARG A 240 -24.90 -3.28 -34.40
C ARG A 240 -26.30 -3.40 -33.83
N VAL A 241 -26.88 -2.30 -33.34
CA VAL A 241 -28.26 -2.29 -32.82
C VAL A 241 -29.27 -2.66 -33.91
N LYS A 242 -29.11 -2.14 -35.13
CA LYS A 242 -29.97 -2.50 -36.28
C LYS A 242 -29.88 -3.98 -36.62
N ASP A 243 -28.68 -4.55 -36.63
CA ASP A 243 -28.47 -5.98 -36.90
C ASP A 243 -29.08 -6.88 -35.81
N GLU A 244 -28.92 -6.52 -34.55
CA GLU A 244 -29.53 -7.24 -33.43
C GLU A 244 -31.06 -7.18 -33.47
N LEU A 245 -31.64 -6.02 -33.83
CA LEU A 245 -33.08 -5.89 -34.05
C LEU A 245 -33.58 -6.76 -35.21
N ARG A 246 -32.81 -6.88 -36.30
CA ARG A 246 -33.13 -7.76 -37.43
C ARG A 246 -33.13 -9.23 -37.02
N LYS A 247 -32.07 -9.70 -36.34
CA LYS A 247 -31.98 -11.07 -35.82
C LYS A 247 -33.11 -11.39 -34.84
N ALA A 248 -33.44 -10.47 -33.94
CA ALA A 248 -34.54 -10.66 -32.99
C ALA A 248 -35.90 -10.81 -33.69
N LYS A 249 -36.16 -10.04 -34.75
CA LYS A 249 -37.37 -10.16 -35.58
C LYS A 249 -37.42 -11.50 -36.32
N GLU A 250 -36.30 -11.96 -36.87
CA GLU A 250 -36.21 -13.25 -37.55
C GLU A 250 -36.41 -14.44 -36.60
N MET A 251 -35.82 -14.41 -35.41
CA MET A 251 -36.04 -15.42 -34.37
C MET A 251 -37.51 -15.48 -33.94
N LYS A 252 -38.17 -14.32 -33.76
CA LYS A 252 -39.60 -14.25 -33.43
C LYS A 252 -40.45 -14.87 -34.54
N LYS A 253 -40.11 -14.65 -35.82
CA LYS A 253 -40.81 -15.27 -36.95
C LYS A 253 -40.60 -16.79 -37.03
N ARG A 254 -39.43 -17.30 -36.62
CA ARG A 254 -39.12 -18.75 -36.64
C ARG A 254 -39.74 -19.51 -35.47
N GLY A 255 -39.94 -18.89 -34.31
CA GLY A 255 -40.60 -19.51 -33.15
C GLY A 255 -42.14 -19.42 -33.15
N LEU A 256 -42.73 -18.82 -34.18
CA LEU A 256 -44.19 -18.77 -34.43
C LEU A 256 -44.65 -19.81 -35.47
N LYS A 257 -43.73 -20.65 -35.97
CA LYS A 257 -44.01 -21.86 -36.75
C LYS A 257 -43.83 -23.08 -35.86
#